data_AF-A0AAN8EYL5-F1
#
_entry.id   AF-A0AAN8EYL5-F1
#
_cell.length_a   1.000
_cell.length_b   1.000
_cell.length_c   1.000
_cell.angle_alpha   90.00
_cell.angle_beta   90.00
_cell.angle_gamma   90.00
#
_symmetry.space_group_name_H-M   'P 1'
#
loop_
_entity.id
_entity.type
_entity.pdbx_description
1 polymer ?
#
loop_
_entity_poly.entity_id
_entity_poly.type
_entity_poly.pdbx_seq_one_letter_code
_entity_poly.pdbx_strand_id
1 'polypeptide(L)'
;MEVPDVSGLEIIDFTKKGEEGTQHPIEIRLTNGRKVLVHKENAYENYFQDGRSFDDVGATACSLLQFEFNFQLHKDGLREMKHVGNTIHSNPMAVYHKNVLWCYAYGLTAVKEDGDDLLCLFEMISIGPSFSKKPNVIKGGLGNNCPPNQYAPEIKDITLTIMGSSEIEIPLERNEDAFTAKSLLPLNLLKSTIEQLPTLSMRVRLTIPSSYFNIEGLINLSLEQPPTTPAAQKVLAKILDGEKPPGYDWVITVAEGSPREFFVHRKVLEDASPTLKVVFHTHTSLPSEQLLMVSHEDRCILTSTHASDMRTILTYFYLRQFDSPAYDAYARVGRTLCWLFPHEIISSFFEYWEVAIVRDLLNVDKCKYHATLHTCARHLISIFSAPYGAMPVAKRVAVAAMADTWQMAEALGVNVEEEIKKMDDLPTGLIDKILYSVEKFRTVVSGVRKTSI
;
A
#
# COMPACT_ATOMS: atom_id res chain seq x y z
N MET A 1 -10.01 31.70 11.83
CA MET A 1 -10.25 30.64 12.83
C MET A 1 -9.10 29.68 12.69
N GLU A 2 -8.41 29.36 13.79
CA GLU A 2 -7.37 28.33 13.77
C GLU A 2 -8.03 26.99 13.39
N VAL A 3 -7.53 26.39 12.31
CA VAL A 3 -7.90 25.05 11.89
C VAL A 3 -7.48 24.09 13.01
N PRO A 4 -8.35 23.15 13.44
CA PRO A 4 -7.98 22.22 14.50
C PRO A 4 -6.75 21.42 14.08
N ASP A 5 -5.73 21.36 14.95
CA ASP A 5 -4.61 20.45 14.75
C ASP A 5 -5.14 19.01 14.59
N VAL A 6 -4.93 18.46 13.40
CA VAL A 6 -5.39 17.14 12.95
C VAL A 6 -4.37 16.05 13.36
N SER A 7 -3.34 16.42 14.12
CA SER A 7 -2.41 15.47 14.71
C SER A 7 -3.15 14.59 15.74
N GLY A 8 -3.30 13.30 15.41
CA GLY A 8 -4.02 12.33 16.27
C GLY A 8 -5.28 11.71 15.67
N LEU A 9 -5.62 11.94 14.39
CA LEU A 9 -6.54 11.06 13.66
C LEU A 9 -5.89 9.68 13.43
N GLU A 10 -5.89 8.83 14.45
CA GLU A 10 -5.92 7.38 14.21
C GLU A 10 -7.27 7.08 13.54
N ILE A 11 -7.28 7.08 12.21
CA ILE A 11 -8.41 6.54 11.47
C ILE A 11 -8.47 5.06 11.84
N ILE A 12 -9.50 4.78 12.64
CA ILE A 12 -9.76 3.51 13.31
C ILE A 12 -9.75 2.39 12.28
N ASP A 13 -9.12 1.27 12.64
CA ASP A 13 -9.03 0.12 11.74
C ASP A 13 -10.39 -0.58 11.67
N PHE A 14 -11.23 -0.15 10.73
CA PHE A 14 -12.63 -0.59 10.55
C PHE A 14 -12.81 -2.03 10.06
N THR A 15 -11.77 -2.86 10.12
CA THR A 15 -11.77 -4.27 9.70
C THR A 15 -11.51 -5.23 10.88
N LYS A 16 -11.47 -4.70 12.12
CA LYS A 16 -11.54 -5.53 13.33
C LYS A 16 -13.00 -5.91 13.59
N LYS A 17 -13.33 -7.18 13.30
CA LYS A 17 -14.57 -7.81 13.75
C LYS A 17 -14.78 -7.54 15.24
N GLY A 18 -15.83 -6.80 15.57
CA GLY A 18 -16.31 -6.72 16.94
C GLY A 18 -16.72 -8.12 17.40
N GLU A 19 -16.26 -8.52 18.59
CA GLU A 19 -16.80 -9.69 19.26
C GLU A 19 -18.29 -9.42 19.53
N GLU A 20 -19.12 -10.38 19.11
CA GLU A 20 -20.58 -10.42 19.27
C GLU A 20 -21.41 -9.50 18.35
N GLY A 21 -22.34 -10.13 17.61
CA GLY A 21 -23.17 -9.57 16.54
C GLY A 21 -24.19 -8.50 16.93
N THR A 22 -23.87 -7.58 17.84
CA THR A 22 -24.73 -6.43 18.18
C THR A 22 -24.51 -5.26 17.22
N GLN A 23 -25.54 -4.42 17.04
CA GLN A 23 -25.61 -3.32 16.07
C GLN A 23 -25.37 -1.95 16.74
N HIS A 24 -24.29 -1.79 17.52
CA HIS A 24 -24.01 -0.52 18.20
C HIS A 24 -22.83 0.22 17.56
N PRO A 25 -22.89 1.57 17.42
CA PRO A 25 -21.74 2.37 17.02
C PRO A 25 -20.61 2.24 18.05
N ILE A 26 -19.38 2.17 17.58
CA ILE A 26 -18.19 2.07 18.46
C ILE A 26 -17.81 3.50 18.89
N GLU A 27 -17.79 3.76 20.19
CA GLU A 27 -17.29 5.03 20.76
C GLU A 27 -15.77 4.93 20.96
N ILE A 28 -15.03 5.88 20.39
CA ILE A 28 -13.59 6.03 20.62
C ILE A 28 -13.32 7.40 21.22
N ARG A 29 -12.63 7.40 22.36
CA ARG A 29 -12.22 8.62 23.06
C ARG A 29 -10.81 8.99 22.66
N LEU A 30 -10.64 10.18 22.09
CA LEU A 30 -9.33 10.72 21.74
C LEU A 30 -8.65 11.34 22.96
N THR A 31 -7.32 11.39 22.96
CA THR A 31 -6.49 11.94 24.04
C THR A 31 -6.72 13.43 24.31
N ASN A 32 -7.29 14.15 23.35
CA ASN A 32 -7.71 15.55 23.48
C ASN A 32 -9.11 15.73 24.09
N GLY A 33 -9.73 14.66 24.60
CA GLY A 33 -11.07 14.69 25.20
C GLY A 33 -12.23 14.65 24.19
N ARG A 34 -11.96 14.62 22.88
CA ARG A 34 -13.00 14.47 21.86
C ARG A 34 -13.54 13.04 21.83
N LYS A 35 -14.84 12.94 21.56
CA LYS A 35 -15.54 11.66 21.34
C LYS A 35 -15.76 11.46 19.85
N VAL A 36 -15.35 10.30 19.35
CA VAL A 36 -15.54 9.84 17.97
C VAL A 36 -16.54 8.70 17.99
N LEU A 37 -17.56 8.80 17.14
CA LEU A 37 -18.54 7.73 16.91
C LEU A 37 -18.25 7.07 15.57
N VAL A 38 -18.11 5.75 15.56
CA VAL A 38 -17.81 4.93 14.38
C VAL A 38 -19.00 4.04 14.02
N HIS A 39 -19.38 4.05 12.74
CA HIS A 39 -20.41 3.17 12.17
C HIS A 39 -19.84 1.81 11.69
N LYS A 40 -20.71 0.81 11.51
CA LYS A 40 -20.39 -0.63 11.34
C LYS A 40 -19.79 -1.00 9.96
N GLU A 41 -19.09 -2.14 9.91
CA GLU A 41 -18.37 -2.78 8.78
C GLU A 41 -19.15 -3.00 7.46
N ASN A 42 -20.49 -2.99 7.47
CA ASN A 42 -21.32 -3.27 6.27
C ASN A 42 -22.00 -2.02 5.69
N ALA A 43 -21.37 -0.84 5.80
CA ALA A 43 -21.99 0.43 5.40
C ALA A 43 -21.97 0.70 3.89
N TYR A 44 -21.37 -0.16 3.06
CA TYR A 44 -21.17 0.10 1.64
C TYR A 44 -21.99 -0.83 0.76
N GLU A 45 -22.69 -0.24 -0.20
CA GLU A 45 -23.16 -0.94 -1.38
C GLU A 45 -21.92 -1.28 -2.23
N ASN A 46 -21.73 -2.56 -2.55
CA ASN A 46 -20.66 -2.96 -3.47
C ASN A 46 -21.12 -2.71 -4.91
N TYR A 47 -20.54 -1.71 -5.58
CA TYR A 47 -20.87 -1.31 -6.95
C TYR A 47 -20.26 -2.21 -8.05
N PHE A 48 -19.59 -3.29 -7.66
CA PHE A 48 -18.87 -4.22 -8.53
C PHE A 48 -19.28 -5.68 -8.27
N GLN A 49 -20.46 -5.91 -7.68
CA GLN A 49 -21.02 -7.26 -7.43
C GLN A 49 -21.22 -8.07 -8.71
N ASP A 50 -21.33 -7.40 -9.86
CA ASP A 50 -21.43 -8.00 -11.18
C ASP A 50 -20.09 -8.58 -11.69
N GLY A 51 -19.01 -8.42 -10.93
CA GLY A 51 -17.71 -8.99 -11.26
C GLY A 51 -16.93 -8.21 -12.32
N ARG A 52 -17.35 -6.99 -12.65
CA ARG A 52 -16.55 -6.12 -13.51
C ARG A 52 -15.31 -5.61 -12.77
N SER A 53 -14.27 -5.26 -13.53
CA SER A 53 -13.04 -4.71 -12.97
C SER A 53 -13.30 -3.35 -12.30
N PHE A 54 -12.55 -3.04 -11.24
CA PHE A 54 -12.49 -1.70 -10.65
C PHE A 54 -12.11 -0.63 -11.65
N ASP A 55 -11.45 -0.97 -12.75
CA ASP A 55 -11.06 -0.03 -13.80
C ASP A 55 -12.07 0.11 -14.93
N ASP A 56 -13.14 -0.67 -14.91
CA ASP A 56 -14.22 -0.56 -15.88
C ASP A 56 -15.07 0.69 -15.59
N VAL A 57 -15.00 1.66 -16.51
CA VAL A 57 -15.78 2.90 -16.49
C VAL A 57 -16.62 3.06 -17.77
N GLY A 58 -16.75 2.00 -18.57
CA GLY A 58 -17.39 2.04 -19.90
C GLY A 58 -16.45 2.42 -21.05
N ALA A 59 -16.95 2.28 -22.28
CA ALA A 59 -16.14 2.32 -23.52
C ALA A 59 -15.70 3.72 -24.00
N THR A 60 -16.08 4.78 -23.30
CA THR A 60 -15.83 6.16 -23.77
C THR A 60 -14.55 6.72 -23.16
N ALA A 61 -13.62 7.18 -24.00
CA ALA A 61 -12.45 7.90 -23.54
C ALA A 61 -12.88 9.23 -22.89
N CYS A 62 -12.89 9.30 -21.57
CA CYS A 62 -13.28 10.51 -20.85
C CYS A 62 -12.08 11.20 -20.21
N SER A 63 -12.12 12.53 -20.26
CA SER A 63 -11.12 13.39 -19.63
C SER A 63 -11.31 13.52 -18.11
N LEU A 64 -12.51 13.18 -17.61
CA LEU A 64 -12.91 13.31 -16.22
C LEU A 64 -13.52 12.00 -15.71
N LEU A 65 -13.25 11.70 -14.44
CA LEU A 65 -13.86 10.62 -13.69
C LEU A 65 -14.65 11.22 -12.53
N GLN A 66 -15.90 10.79 -12.40
CA GLN A 66 -16.75 11.12 -11.28
C GLN A 66 -16.79 9.95 -10.30
N PHE A 67 -16.68 10.28 -9.02
CA PHE A 67 -16.74 9.33 -7.92
C PHE A 67 -17.88 9.73 -6.98
N GLU A 68 -18.72 8.78 -6.62
CA GLU A 68 -19.81 8.96 -5.66
C GLU A 68 -19.62 8.00 -4.49
N PHE A 69 -19.77 8.51 -3.27
CA PHE A 69 -19.70 7.72 -2.04
C PHE A 69 -20.85 8.10 -1.12
N ASN A 70 -21.61 7.11 -0.67
CA ASN A 70 -22.73 7.32 0.25
C ASN A 70 -22.24 7.11 1.69
N PHE A 71 -22.03 8.22 2.40
CA PHE A 71 -21.78 8.19 3.84
C PHE A 71 -23.08 7.89 4.59
N GLN A 72 -23.16 6.73 5.25
CA GLN A 72 -24.34 6.36 6.05
C GLN A 72 -24.17 6.79 7.51
N LEU A 73 -25.05 7.67 7.97
CA LEU A 73 -25.18 8.08 9.37
C LEU A 73 -26.26 7.26 10.06
N HIS A 74 -25.93 6.65 11.20
CA HIS A 74 -26.93 6.00 12.05
C HIS A 74 -27.58 7.01 13.01
N LYS A 75 -28.87 6.84 13.29
CA LYS A 75 -29.65 7.70 14.20
C LYS A 75 -29.03 7.85 15.58
N ASP A 76 -28.42 6.79 16.10
CA ASP A 76 -27.79 6.81 17.42
C ASP A 76 -26.52 7.67 17.42
N GLY A 77 -25.81 7.74 16.29
CA GLY A 77 -24.68 8.66 16.13
C GLY A 77 -25.12 10.12 16.28
N LEU A 78 -26.21 10.50 15.61
CA LEU A 78 -26.79 11.84 15.69
C LEU A 78 -27.37 12.17 17.08
N ARG A 79 -27.88 11.17 17.81
CA ARG A 79 -28.39 11.35 19.20
C ARG A 79 -27.28 11.66 20.20
N GLU A 80 -26.08 11.16 19.95
CA GLU A 80 -24.92 11.41 20.81
C GLU A 80 -24.20 12.73 20.52
N MET A 81 -24.55 13.43 19.44
CA MET A 81 -24.14 14.84 19.24
C MET A 81 -24.95 15.76 20.15
N LYS A 82 -24.44 15.97 21.37
CA LYS A 82 -25.10 16.74 22.44
C LYS A 82 -24.40 18.07 22.73
N HIS A 83 -23.14 18.22 22.36
CA HIS A 83 -22.34 19.41 22.65
C HIS A 83 -21.40 19.77 21.48
N VAL A 84 -20.98 21.03 21.43
CA VAL A 84 -19.90 21.49 20.55
C VAL A 84 -18.64 20.65 20.77
N GLY A 85 -17.99 20.26 19.67
CA GLY A 85 -16.81 19.40 19.63
C GLY A 85 -17.10 17.90 19.48
N ASN A 86 -18.37 17.47 19.53
CA ASN A 86 -18.73 16.10 19.16
C ASN A 86 -18.54 15.89 17.65
N THR A 87 -17.90 14.79 17.27
CA THR A 87 -17.55 14.49 15.87
C THR A 87 -17.96 13.07 15.52
N ILE A 88 -18.57 12.89 14.35
CA ILE A 88 -18.80 11.59 13.73
C ILE A 88 -17.82 11.42 12.58
N HIS A 89 -17.12 10.28 12.54
CA HIS A 89 -16.23 9.93 11.44
C HIS A 89 -16.73 8.66 10.73
N SER A 90 -16.37 8.54 9.45
CA SER A 90 -16.68 7.38 8.62
C SER A 90 -15.43 6.75 8.04
N ASN A 91 -15.60 5.61 7.38
CA ASN A 91 -14.54 5.02 6.58
C ASN A 91 -14.20 5.97 5.42
N PRO A 92 -12.95 5.93 4.96
CA PRO A 92 -12.52 6.80 3.88
C PRO A 92 -13.18 6.43 2.56
N MET A 93 -13.41 7.44 1.72
CA MET A 93 -13.65 7.22 0.29
C MET A 93 -12.32 7.01 -0.41
N ALA A 94 -12.23 5.93 -1.18
CA ALA A 94 -11.11 5.66 -2.08
C ALA A 94 -11.45 6.13 -3.50
N VAL A 95 -10.76 7.18 -3.97
CA VAL A 95 -10.75 7.51 -5.39
C VAL A 95 -9.64 6.69 -6.05
N TYR A 96 -10.05 5.65 -6.77
CA TYR A 96 -9.15 4.66 -7.37
C TYR A 96 -9.40 4.51 -8.87
N HIS A 97 -8.31 4.55 -9.64
CA HIS A 97 -8.29 4.12 -11.04
C HIS A 97 -6.87 3.79 -11.49
N LYS A 98 -6.71 2.75 -12.32
CA LYS A 98 -5.47 2.34 -12.98
C LYS A 98 -4.29 2.26 -12.02
N ASN A 99 -4.49 1.57 -10.89
CA ASN A 99 -3.50 1.37 -9.83
C ASN A 99 -3.09 2.62 -9.02
N VAL A 100 -3.71 3.78 -9.30
CA VAL A 100 -3.50 5.00 -8.54
C VAL A 100 -4.65 5.20 -7.56
N LEU A 101 -4.32 5.33 -6.28
CA LEU A 101 -5.27 5.50 -5.18
C LEU A 101 -5.04 6.83 -4.48
N TRP A 102 -6.12 7.54 -4.18
CA TRP A 102 -6.12 8.60 -3.17
C TRP A 102 -7.34 8.47 -2.27
N CYS A 103 -7.21 8.87 -1.01
CA CYS A 103 -8.27 8.68 -0.02
C CYS A 103 -8.65 9.97 0.69
N TYR A 104 -9.93 10.05 1.05
CA TYR A 104 -10.52 11.13 1.82
C TYR A 104 -11.27 10.58 3.03
N ALA A 105 -11.05 11.16 4.21
CA ALA A 105 -11.84 10.86 5.40
C ALA A 105 -12.95 11.89 5.59
N TYR A 106 -14.04 11.48 6.23
CA TYR A 106 -15.20 12.33 6.46
C TYR A 106 -15.38 12.64 7.94
N GLY A 107 -15.81 13.86 8.23
CA GLY A 107 -16.17 14.33 9.55
C GLY A 107 -17.48 15.10 9.53
N LEU A 108 -18.32 14.87 10.53
CA LEU A 108 -19.44 15.74 10.85
C LEU A 108 -19.27 16.21 12.30
N THR A 109 -18.96 17.49 12.47
CA THR A 109 -18.56 18.08 13.75
C THR A 109 -19.56 19.12 14.20
N ALA A 110 -20.08 19.02 15.42
CA ALA A 110 -20.86 20.11 16.02
C ALA A 110 -19.90 21.27 16.37
N VAL A 111 -20.04 22.42 15.71
CA VAL A 111 -19.08 23.54 15.84
C VAL A 111 -19.65 24.77 16.55
N LYS A 112 -20.98 24.91 16.59
CA LYS A 112 -21.64 26.07 17.16
C LYS A 112 -23.03 25.69 17.71
N GLU A 113 -23.46 26.40 18.75
CA GLU A 113 -24.84 26.41 19.24
C GLU A 113 -25.59 27.61 18.65
N ASP A 114 -26.83 27.39 18.23
CA ASP A 114 -27.74 28.45 17.76
C ASP A 114 -29.15 28.22 18.33
N GLY A 115 -29.46 28.95 19.40
CA GLY A 115 -30.65 28.67 20.21
C GLY A 115 -30.58 27.28 20.84
N ASP A 116 -31.62 26.47 20.63
CA ASP A 116 -31.71 25.08 21.10
C ASP A 116 -31.18 24.04 20.10
N ASP A 117 -30.53 24.47 19.01
CA ASP A 117 -29.95 23.58 18.00
C ASP A 117 -28.42 23.64 17.96
N LEU A 118 -27.82 22.55 17.48
CA LEU A 118 -26.40 22.46 17.17
C LEU A 118 -26.20 22.62 15.66
N LEU A 119 -25.27 23.48 15.28
CA LEU A 119 -24.86 23.66 13.90
C LEU A 119 -23.62 22.80 13.63
N CYS A 120 -23.76 21.87 12.70
CA CYS A 120 -22.74 20.90 12.31
C CYS A 120 -21.99 21.37 11.06
N LEU A 121 -20.67 21.20 11.07
CA LEU A 121 -19.80 21.36 9.92
C LEU A 121 -19.52 19.97 9.33
N PHE A 122 -19.85 19.79 8.05
CA PHE A 122 -19.36 18.65 7.28
C PHE A 122 -17.99 18.98 6.71
N GLU A 123 -17.04 18.05 6.85
CA GLU A 123 -15.68 18.15 6.31
C GLU A 123 -15.25 16.85 5.63
N MET A 124 -14.53 16.99 4.53
CA MET A 124 -13.83 15.92 3.83
C MET A 124 -12.34 16.24 3.82
N ILE A 125 -11.54 15.45 4.52
CA ILE A 125 -10.12 15.70 4.75
C ILE A 125 -9.30 14.76 3.88
N SER A 126 -8.29 15.27 3.18
CA SER A 126 -7.36 14.42 2.45
C SER A 126 -6.48 13.60 3.42
N ILE A 127 -6.39 12.29 3.18
CA ILE A 127 -5.58 11.36 3.99
C ILE A 127 -4.49 10.65 3.18
N GLY A 128 -4.25 11.12 1.95
CA GLY A 128 -3.20 10.62 1.08
C GLY A 128 -3.55 9.31 0.38
N PRO A 129 -2.54 8.60 -0.13
CA PRO A 129 -2.73 7.36 -0.87
C PRO A 129 -2.82 6.14 0.07
N SER A 130 -3.53 6.30 1.18
CA SER A 130 -3.67 5.29 2.23
C SER A 130 -4.99 5.44 2.99
N PHE A 131 -5.42 4.38 3.67
CA PHE A 131 -6.70 4.40 4.41
C PHE A 131 -6.60 5.03 5.81
N SER A 132 -5.43 5.53 6.23
CA SER A 132 -5.27 6.23 7.50
C SER A 132 -4.10 7.21 7.48
N LYS A 133 -4.18 8.33 8.22
CA LYS A 133 -3.02 9.22 8.41
C LYS A 133 -1.97 8.50 9.26
N LYS A 134 -0.99 7.86 8.63
CA LYS A 134 0.11 7.16 9.32
C LYS A 134 1.25 8.13 9.65
N PRO A 135 1.98 7.90 10.77
CA PRO A 135 3.19 8.65 11.07
C PRO A 135 4.23 8.50 9.96
N ASN A 136 5.09 9.52 9.81
CA ASN A 136 6.02 9.67 8.68
C ASN A 136 7.03 8.52 8.53
N VAL A 137 7.46 7.88 9.63
CA VAL A 137 8.38 6.73 9.58
C VAL A 137 8.11 5.81 10.76
N ILE A 138 7.99 4.50 10.52
CA ILE A 138 7.97 3.49 11.59
C ILE A 138 9.40 3.02 11.89
N LYS A 139 9.67 2.58 13.13
CA LYS A 139 11.00 2.08 13.52
C LYS A 139 11.44 0.94 12.58
N GLY A 140 12.61 1.10 11.95
CA GLY A 140 13.16 0.13 10.99
C GLY A 140 12.57 0.20 9.57
N GLY A 141 11.67 1.15 9.29
CA GLY A 141 11.18 1.44 7.94
C GLY A 141 12.07 2.44 7.20
N LEU A 142 11.94 2.47 5.87
CA LEU A 142 12.58 3.45 5.00
C LEU A 142 11.71 4.68 4.71
N GLY A 143 10.41 4.63 5.02
CA GLY A 143 9.48 5.74 4.82
C GLY A 143 8.04 5.44 5.23
N ASN A 144 7.10 6.31 4.84
CA ASN A 144 5.65 6.20 5.16
C ASN A 144 4.85 5.30 4.20
N ASN A 145 5.50 4.52 3.34
CA ASN A 145 4.85 3.66 2.34
C ASN A 145 3.87 4.43 1.43
N CYS A 146 4.10 5.73 1.22
CA CYS A 146 3.45 6.56 0.20
C CYS A 146 4.40 6.79 -0.98
N PRO A 147 3.92 6.84 -2.23
CA PRO A 147 4.78 7.18 -3.35
C PRO A 147 5.28 8.63 -3.16
N PRO A 148 6.59 8.90 -3.30
CA PRO A 148 7.19 10.16 -2.88
C PRO A 148 6.67 11.39 -3.62
N ASN A 149 6.08 11.21 -4.81
CA ASN A 149 5.62 12.30 -5.69
C ASN A 149 4.10 12.33 -5.87
N GLN A 150 3.34 11.61 -5.03
CA GLN A 150 1.88 11.61 -5.13
C GLN A 150 1.27 12.69 -4.24
N TYR A 151 0.66 13.69 -4.87
CA TYR A 151 -0.07 14.78 -4.21
C TYR A 151 -1.58 14.62 -4.36
N ALA A 152 -2.36 15.41 -3.61
CA ALA A 152 -3.81 15.39 -3.73
C ALA A 152 -4.25 15.75 -5.15
N PRO A 153 -5.25 15.03 -5.72
CA PRO A 153 -5.76 15.36 -7.03
C PRO A 153 -6.45 16.72 -7.03
N GLU A 154 -6.38 17.40 -8.16
CA GLU A 154 -7.23 18.56 -8.41
C GLU A 154 -8.68 18.09 -8.55
N ILE A 155 -9.56 18.60 -7.69
CA ILE A 155 -11.00 18.33 -7.76
C ILE A 155 -11.66 19.47 -8.54
N LYS A 156 -12.36 19.14 -9.64
CA LYS A 156 -13.04 20.12 -10.50
C LYS A 156 -14.37 20.56 -9.92
N ASP A 157 -15.16 19.59 -9.46
CA ASP A 157 -16.46 19.80 -8.83
C ASP A 157 -16.59 18.88 -7.62
N ILE A 158 -17.24 19.38 -6.57
CA ILE A 158 -17.53 18.61 -5.38
C ILE A 158 -18.82 19.07 -4.70
N THR A 159 -19.71 18.12 -4.44
CA THR A 159 -20.99 18.39 -3.78
C THR A 159 -21.32 17.32 -2.75
N LEU A 160 -22.09 17.74 -1.74
CA LEU A 160 -22.67 16.90 -0.71
C LEU A 160 -24.18 16.90 -0.89
N THR A 161 -24.80 15.73 -1.02
CA THR A 161 -26.25 15.59 -1.11
C THR A 161 -26.76 14.84 0.12
N ILE A 162 -27.61 15.48 0.92
CA ILE A 162 -28.35 14.81 1.99
C ILE A 162 -29.56 14.12 1.36
N MET A 163 -29.63 12.78 1.45
CA MET A 163 -30.72 12.00 0.87
C MET A 163 -31.82 11.78 1.91
N GLY A 164 -32.95 12.47 1.73
CA GLY A 164 -34.15 12.35 2.54
C GLY A 164 -35.42 12.16 1.71
N SER A 165 -36.55 12.66 2.21
CA SER A 165 -37.79 12.80 1.41
C SER A 165 -37.62 13.78 0.25
N SER A 166 -36.76 14.79 0.43
CA SER A 166 -36.20 15.64 -0.62
C SER A 166 -34.68 15.58 -0.56
N GLU A 167 -34.04 15.67 -1.73
CA GLU A 167 -32.58 15.79 -1.82
C GLU A 167 -32.16 17.25 -1.56
N ILE A 168 -31.19 17.43 -0.67
CA ILE A 168 -30.60 18.75 -0.38
C ILE A 168 -29.15 18.72 -0.83
N GLU A 169 -28.83 19.49 -1.86
CA GLU A 169 -27.47 19.61 -2.40
C GLU A 169 -26.75 20.82 -1.81
N ILE A 170 -25.53 20.59 -1.31
CA ILE A 170 -24.69 21.56 -0.62
C ILE A 170 -23.32 21.56 -1.31
N PRO A 171 -22.87 22.72 -1.84
CA PRO A 171 -21.53 22.82 -2.39
C PRO A 171 -20.47 22.73 -1.27
N LEU A 172 -19.36 22.05 -1.57
CA LEU A 172 -18.19 22.05 -0.69
C LEU A 172 -17.15 23.03 -1.22
N GLU A 173 -16.54 23.78 -0.31
CA GLU A 173 -15.47 24.74 -0.62
C GLU A 173 -14.15 24.21 -0.08
N ARG A 174 -13.06 24.42 -0.84
CA ARG A 174 -11.72 24.03 -0.41
C ARG A 174 -11.23 24.98 0.67
N ASN A 175 -10.80 24.41 1.79
CA ASN A 175 -10.17 25.12 2.90
C ASN A 175 -8.90 24.36 3.29
N GLU A 176 -7.74 24.89 2.89
CA GLU A 176 -6.42 24.25 3.06
C GLU A 176 -6.40 22.80 2.53
N ASP A 177 -6.32 21.82 3.44
CA ASP A 177 -6.25 20.37 3.19
C ASP A 177 -7.62 19.65 3.29
N ALA A 178 -8.70 20.41 3.44
CA ALA A 178 -10.06 19.90 3.59
C ALA A 178 -11.04 20.55 2.60
N PHE A 179 -12.18 19.88 2.40
CA PHE A 179 -13.35 20.43 1.74
C PHE A 179 -14.47 20.53 2.77
N THR A 180 -15.01 21.72 2.95
CA THR A 180 -16.02 22.01 3.98
C THR A 180 -17.33 22.45 3.35
N ALA A 181 -18.44 22.07 3.96
CA ALA A 181 -19.75 22.56 3.53
C ALA A 181 -19.82 24.09 3.65
N LYS A 182 -20.29 24.76 2.60
CA LYS A 182 -20.42 26.23 2.56
C LYS A 182 -21.35 26.77 3.65
N SER A 183 -22.33 25.99 4.05
CA SER A 183 -23.29 26.30 5.11
C SER A 183 -23.22 25.26 6.22
N LEU A 184 -23.30 25.71 7.48
CA LEU A 184 -23.49 24.81 8.59
C LEU A 184 -24.85 24.11 8.50
N LEU A 185 -24.89 22.84 8.87
CA LEU A 185 -26.06 21.99 8.83
C LEU A 185 -26.72 21.97 10.20
N PRO A 186 -27.99 22.40 10.33
CA PRO A 186 -28.72 22.26 11.59
C PRO A 186 -28.84 20.77 11.97
N LEU A 187 -28.48 20.41 13.21
CA LEU A 187 -28.57 19.03 13.66
C LEU A 187 -30.03 18.55 13.66
N ASN A 188 -30.98 19.44 13.95
CA ASN A 188 -32.41 19.12 13.85
C ASN A 188 -32.86 18.80 12.42
N LEU A 189 -32.26 19.41 11.40
CA LEU A 189 -32.50 19.04 10.00
C LEU A 189 -32.11 17.57 9.78
N LEU A 190 -30.90 17.18 10.18
CA LEU A 190 -30.41 15.81 10.04
C LEU A 190 -31.27 14.80 10.85
N LYS A 191 -31.65 15.16 12.08
CA LYS A 191 -32.54 14.36 12.94
C LYS A 191 -33.92 14.17 12.30
N SER A 192 -34.55 15.23 11.80
CA SER A 192 -35.85 15.14 11.14
C SER A 192 -35.80 14.30 9.86
N THR A 193 -34.69 14.37 9.13
CA THR A 193 -34.52 13.62 7.88
C THR A 193 -34.32 12.13 8.14
N ILE A 194 -33.63 11.75 9.23
CA ILE A 194 -33.42 10.34 9.59
C ILE A 194 -34.61 9.70 10.32
N GLU A 195 -35.57 10.47 10.86
CA GLU A 195 -36.67 9.92 11.68
C GLU A 195 -37.44 8.77 11.02
N GLN A 196 -37.56 8.81 9.68
CA GLN A 196 -38.26 7.80 8.89
C GLN A 196 -37.32 6.74 8.27
N LEU A 197 -36.01 6.84 8.52
CA LEU A 197 -34.99 6.01 7.89
C LEU A 197 -34.14 5.26 8.94
N PRO A 198 -33.69 4.03 8.65
CA PRO A 198 -32.75 3.33 9.54
C PRO A 198 -31.39 4.04 9.59
N THR A 199 -30.95 4.60 8.47
CA THR A 199 -29.73 5.40 8.30
C THR A 199 -29.99 6.57 7.36
N LEU A 200 -29.29 7.69 7.57
CA LEU A 200 -29.28 8.84 6.67
C LEU A 200 -28.10 8.72 5.72
N SER A 201 -28.36 8.72 4.42
CA SER A 201 -27.29 8.72 3.41
C SER A 201 -26.91 10.14 3.02
N MET A 202 -25.64 10.48 3.20
CA MET A 202 -25.01 11.71 2.75
C MET A 202 -24.09 11.36 1.58
N ARG A 203 -24.50 11.65 0.35
CA ARG A 203 -23.73 11.33 -0.85
C ARG A 203 -22.71 12.43 -1.10
N VAL A 204 -21.44 12.07 -1.16
CA VAL A 204 -20.38 12.95 -1.68
C VAL A 204 -20.14 12.57 -3.12
N ARG A 205 -20.18 13.57 -4.00
CA ARG A 205 -19.82 13.44 -5.42
C ARG A 205 -18.65 14.35 -5.70
N LEU A 206 -17.60 13.82 -6.32
CA LEU A 206 -16.45 14.61 -6.76
C LEU A 206 -15.98 14.20 -8.15
N THR A 207 -15.40 15.15 -8.86
CA THR A 207 -14.87 14.95 -10.23
C THR A 207 -13.38 15.21 -10.28
N ILE A 208 -12.60 14.26 -10.81
CA ILE A 208 -11.14 14.33 -10.93
C ILE A 208 -10.72 14.09 -12.39
N PRO A 209 -9.74 14.83 -12.94
CA PRO A 209 -9.17 14.53 -14.25
C PRO A 209 -8.58 13.12 -14.35
N SER A 210 -8.91 12.38 -15.41
CA SER A 210 -8.41 11.02 -15.65
C SER A 210 -6.88 10.95 -15.70
N SER A 211 -6.23 12.05 -16.11
CA SER A 211 -4.76 12.17 -16.18
C SER A 211 -4.06 12.07 -14.82
N TYR A 212 -4.76 12.34 -13.72
CA TYR A 212 -4.21 12.15 -12.37
C TYR A 212 -3.87 10.68 -12.09
N PHE A 213 -4.63 9.75 -12.67
CA PHE A 213 -4.50 8.31 -12.45
C PHE A 213 -3.46 7.66 -13.37
N ASN A 214 -2.43 8.41 -13.77
CA ASN A 214 -1.31 7.88 -14.55
C ASN A 214 -0.23 7.31 -13.63
N ILE A 215 -0.09 5.97 -13.63
CA ILE A 215 0.92 5.27 -12.84
C ILE A 215 2.36 5.67 -13.21
N GLU A 216 2.61 6.06 -14.46
CA GLU A 216 3.95 6.50 -14.92
C GLU A 216 4.40 7.80 -14.24
N GLY A 217 3.46 8.59 -13.71
CA GLY A 217 3.79 9.75 -12.87
C GLY A 217 4.31 9.37 -11.48
N LEU A 218 4.11 8.12 -11.05
CA LEU A 218 4.51 7.62 -9.73
C LEU A 218 5.76 6.73 -9.78
N ILE A 219 6.03 6.11 -10.92
CA ILE A 219 7.12 5.16 -11.11
C ILE A 219 7.69 5.23 -12.53
N ASN A 220 9.02 5.17 -12.64
CA ASN A 220 9.68 5.12 -13.94
C ASN A 220 9.62 3.71 -14.56
N LEU A 221 8.53 3.41 -15.28
CA LEU A 221 8.38 2.14 -16.00
C LEU A 221 9.35 1.98 -17.17
N SER A 222 10.13 3.00 -17.52
CA SER A 222 11.20 2.95 -18.52
C SER A 222 12.58 2.73 -17.91
N LEU A 223 12.70 2.52 -16.59
CA LEU A 223 13.98 2.29 -15.93
C LEU A 223 14.70 1.06 -16.49
N GLU A 224 15.85 1.27 -17.10
CA GLU A 224 16.69 0.23 -17.68
C GLU A 224 17.82 -0.19 -16.73
N GLN A 225 18.18 -1.46 -16.77
CA GLN A 225 19.35 -1.98 -16.06
C GLN A 225 20.63 -1.33 -16.63
N PRO A 226 21.65 -1.06 -15.81
CA PRO A 226 22.94 -0.60 -16.31
C PRO A 226 23.51 -1.56 -17.37
N PRO A 227 24.19 -1.03 -18.41
CA PRO A 227 24.73 -1.83 -19.49
C PRO A 227 25.86 -2.74 -19.00
N THR A 228 25.99 -3.91 -19.63
CA THR A 228 26.97 -4.93 -19.23
C THR A 228 27.78 -5.41 -20.42
N THR A 229 28.88 -6.13 -20.14
CA THR A 229 29.69 -6.76 -21.19
C THR A 229 29.46 -8.28 -21.22
N PRO A 230 29.48 -8.92 -22.40
CA PRO A 230 29.38 -10.38 -22.50
C PRO A 230 30.47 -11.12 -21.70
N ALA A 231 31.65 -10.52 -21.57
CA ALA A 231 32.74 -11.08 -20.78
C ALA A 231 32.38 -11.14 -19.28
N ALA A 232 31.84 -10.06 -18.71
CA ALA A 232 31.43 -10.03 -17.32
C ALA A 232 30.27 -11.02 -17.05
N GLN A 233 29.30 -11.10 -17.95
CA GLN A 233 28.20 -12.08 -17.86
C GLN A 233 28.72 -13.52 -17.86
N LYS A 234 29.69 -13.84 -18.74
CA LYS A 234 30.29 -15.17 -18.82
C LYS A 234 31.08 -15.53 -17.56
N VAL A 235 31.78 -14.56 -16.97
CA VAL A 235 32.47 -14.75 -15.68
C VAL A 235 31.44 -15.02 -14.58
N LEU A 236 30.40 -14.19 -14.46
CA LEU A 236 29.36 -14.38 -13.46
C LEU A 236 28.67 -15.76 -13.59
N ALA A 237 28.33 -16.19 -14.80
CA ALA A 237 27.71 -17.49 -15.05
C ALA A 237 28.56 -18.64 -14.48
N LYS A 238 29.87 -18.66 -14.78
CA LYS A 238 30.80 -19.67 -14.22
C LYS A 238 30.80 -19.68 -12.69
N ILE A 239 30.82 -18.50 -12.07
CA ILE A 239 30.82 -18.38 -10.61
C ILE A 239 29.53 -18.96 -10.03
N LEU A 240 28.39 -18.63 -10.63
CA LEU A 240 27.07 -19.11 -10.18
C LEU A 240 26.90 -20.63 -10.36
N ASP A 241 27.59 -21.22 -11.33
CA ASP A 241 27.66 -22.68 -11.52
C ASP A 241 28.65 -23.37 -10.56
N GLY A 242 29.33 -22.61 -9.70
CA GLY A 242 30.32 -23.11 -8.73
C GLY A 242 31.69 -23.40 -9.36
N GLU A 243 31.92 -22.96 -10.59
CA GLU A 243 33.20 -23.12 -11.28
C GLU A 243 34.20 -22.02 -10.87
N LYS A 244 35.48 -22.31 -11.11
CA LYS A 244 36.58 -21.37 -10.89
C LYS A 244 36.78 -20.47 -12.11
N PRO A 245 36.44 -19.17 -12.06
CA PRO A 245 36.75 -18.27 -13.16
C PRO A 245 38.27 -18.00 -13.21
N PRO A 246 38.83 -17.64 -14.38
CA PRO A 246 40.25 -17.30 -14.48
C PRO A 246 40.62 -16.11 -13.59
N GLY A 247 41.64 -16.27 -12.74
CA GLY A 247 42.12 -15.20 -11.87
C GLY A 247 41.35 -15.01 -10.57
N TYR A 248 40.48 -15.96 -10.18
CA TYR A 248 39.86 -15.94 -8.86
C TYR A 248 40.93 -15.94 -7.75
N ASP A 249 40.71 -15.15 -6.72
CA ASP A 249 41.62 -14.93 -5.60
C ASP A 249 40.89 -14.92 -4.24
N TRP A 250 39.59 -15.24 -4.23
CA TRP A 250 38.78 -15.28 -3.03
C TRP A 250 37.66 -16.32 -3.12
N VAL A 251 37.18 -16.80 -1.97
CA VAL A 251 36.04 -17.73 -1.87
C VAL A 251 34.96 -17.18 -0.94
N ILE A 252 33.72 -17.18 -1.40
CA ILE A 252 32.55 -16.98 -0.55
C ILE A 252 31.87 -18.32 -0.32
N THR A 253 31.70 -18.71 0.94
CA THR A 253 30.90 -19.87 1.34
C THR A 253 29.54 -19.41 1.84
N VAL A 254 28.47 -20.11 1.45
CA VAL A 254 27.10 -19.85 1.89
C VAL A 254 26.58 -20.93 2.82
N ALA A 255 25.51 -20.63 3.55
CA ALA A 255 24.98 -21.51 4.58
C ALA A 255 24.26 -22.75 4.03
N GLU A 256 23.43 -22.55 2.99
CA GLU A 256 22.54 -23.59 2.45
C GLU A 256 22.52 -23.59 0.92
N GLY A 257 22.23 -24.74 0.32
CA GLY A 257 22.06 -24.92 -1.12
C GLY A 257 23.30 -25.46 -1.84
N SER A 258 23.24 -25.43 -3.17
CA SER A 258 24.32 -25.85 -4.07
C SER A 258 24.38 -24.89 -5.27
N PRO A 259 25.57 -24.42 -5.70
CA PRO A 259 26.87 -24.67 -5.07
C PRO A 259 27.01 -23.97 -3.71
N ARG A 260 27.84 -24.52 -2.80
CA ARG A 260 28.12 -23.91 -1.49
C ARG A 260 29.28 -22.93 -1.50
N GLU A 261 30.17 -23.06 -2.47
CA GLU A 261 31.37 -22.24 -2.60
C GLU A 261 31.31 -21.47 -3.93
N PHE A 262 31.57 -20.17 -3.86
CA PHE A 262 31.61 -19.28 -4.99
C PHE A 262 33.02 -18.69 -5.10
N PHE A 263 33.71 -18.99 -6.20
CA PHE A 263 35.07 -18.53 -6.46
C PHE A 263 35.03 -17.15 -7.13
N VAL A 264 35.48 -16.12 -6.44
CA VAL A 264 35.27 -14.71 -6.82
C VAL A 264 36.58 -13.94 -6.89
N HIS A 265 36.48 -12.71 -7.42
CA HIS A 265 37.58 -11.76 -7.50
C HIS A 265 37.42 -10.71 -6.41
N ARG A 266 38.34 -10.70 -5.43
CA ARG A 266 38.37 -9.77 -4.31
C ARG A 266 38.21 -8.34 -4.77
N LYS A 267 39.00 -7.92 -5.77
CA LYS A 267 38.97 -6.54 -6.29
C LYS A 267 37.58 -6.11 -6.79
N VAL A 268 36.85 -7.00 -7.47
CA VAL A 268 35.49 -6.72 -7.96
C VAL A 268 34.52 -6.44 -6.80
N LEU A 269 34.66 -7.20 -5.71
CA LEU A 269 33.86 -7.03 -4.51
C LEU A 269 34.20 -5.73 -3.77
N GLU A 270 35.49 -5.44 -3.58
CA GLU A 270 35.97 -4.21 -2.92
C GLU A 270 35.58 -2.94 -3.69
N ASP A 271 35.61 -3.00 -5.02
CA ASP A 271 35.20 -1.89 -5.90
C ASP A 271 33.69 -1.61 -5.82
N ALA A 272 32.88 -2.59 -5.40
CA ALA A 272 31.43 -2.44 -5.25
C ALA A 272 30.99 -2.09 -3.82
N SER A 273 31.72 -2.61 -2.83
CA SER A 273 31.34 -2.58 -1.43
C SER A 273 32.48 -2.01 -0.57
N PRO A 274 32.33 -0.77 -0.08
CA PRO A 274 33.27 -0.20 0.89
C PRO A 274 33.41 -1.06 2.16
N THR A 275 32.32 -1.70 2.59
CA THR A 275 32.33 -2.64 3.73
C THR A 275 33.26 -3.82 3.46
N LEU A 276 33.11 -4.49 2.31
CA LEU A 276 33.97 -5.62 1.97
C LEU A 276 35.43 -5.20 1.80
N LYS A 277 35.68 -4.01 1.25
CA LYS A 277 37.03 -3.45 1.22
C LYS A 277 37.65 -3.40 2.61
N VAL A 278 36.95 -2.87 3.61
CA VAL A 278 37.48 -2.84 4.99
C VAL A 278 37.65 -4.26 5.53
N VAL A 279 36.61 -5.09 5.45
CA VAL A 279 36.58 -6.46 5.99
C VAL A 279 37.71 -7.33 5.44
N PHE A 280 37.98 -7.27 4.14
CA PHE A 280 39.05 -8.04 3.52
C PHE A 280 40.44 -7.50 3.84
N HIS A 281 40.59 -6.19 4.08
CA HIS A 281 41.86 -5.59 4.48
C HIS A 281 42.18 -5.85 5.95
N THR A 282 41.19 -5.84 6.83
CA THR A 282 41.38 -6.04 8.27
C THR A 282 41.21 -7.50 8.70
N HIS A 283 40.77 -8.37 7.80
CA HIS A 283 40.45 -9.77 8.07
C HIS A 283 39.54 -9.92 9.30
N THR A 284 38.47 -9.11 9.36
CA THR A 284 37.60 -9.01 10.53
C THR A 284 36.18 -9.48 10.23
N SER A 285 35.66 -10.41 11.02
CA SER A 285 34.25 -10.81 10.97
C SER A 285 33.33 -9.67 11.40
N LEU A 286 32.13 -9.60 10.81
CA LEU A 286 31.15 -8.60 11.22
C LEU A 286 30.54 -8.95 12.60
N PRO A 287 30.24 -7.96 13.47
CA PRO A 287 29.73 -8.21 14.83
C PRO A 287 28.42 -8.99 14.90
N SER A 288 27.64 -8.99 13.82
CA SER A 288 26.36 -9.68 13.72
C SER A 288 26.48 -11.16 13.33
N GLU A 289 27.70 -11.68 13.19
CA GLU A 289 28.02 -13.04 12.69
C GLU A 289 27.46 -13.35 11.29
N GLN A 290 26.91 -12.36 10.57
CA GLN A 290 26.35 -12.55 9.23
C GLN A 290 27.43 -12.77 8.17
N LEU A 291 28.62 -12.23 8.40
CA LEU A 291 29.82 -12.46 7.61
C LEU A 291 30.96 -12.85 8.55
N LEU A 292 31.45 -14.09 8.39
CA LEU A 292 32.57 -14.62 9.15
C LEU A 292 33.79 -14.75 8.26
N MET A 293 34.93 -14.27 8.74
CA MET A 293 36.22 -14.42 8.07
C MET A 293 36.90 -15.70 8.53
N VAL A 294 37.50 -16.45 7.60
CA VAL A 294 38.28 -17.66 7.95
C VAL A 294 39.74 -17.27 8.12
N SER A 295 40.22 -17.24 9.37
CA SER A 295 41.48 -16.58 9.79
C SER A 295 42.75 -16.92 9.00
N HIS A 296 42.78 -18.07 8.33
CA HIS A 296 43.96 -18.58 7.62
C HIS A 296 43.72 -18.80 6.11
N GLU A 297 42.61 -18.29 5.58
CA GLU A 297 42.21 -18.48 4.19
C GLU A 297 41.72 -17.16 3.58
N ASP A 298 41.85 -17.06 2.25
CA ASP A 298 41.20 -16.03 1.43
C ASP A 298 39.71 -16.40 1.22
N ARG A 299 39.00 -16.55 2.35
CA ARG A 299 37.62 -17.04 2.42
C ARG A 299 36.81 -16.28 3.45
N CYS A 300 35.56 -15.98 3.09
CA CYS A 300 34.52 -15.56 4.03
C CYS A 300 33.25 -16.41 3.91
N ILE A 301 32.45 -16.44 4.97
CA ILE A 301 31.22 -17.22 5.09
C ILE A 301 30.05 -16.27 5.30
N LEU A 302 29.03 -16.35 4.44
CA LEU A 302 27.74 -15.68 4.61
C LEU A 302 26.78 -16.63 5.33
N THR A 303 26.67 -16.49 6.64
CA THR A 303 26.06 -17.49 7.55
C THR A 303 24.55 -17.62 7.43
N SER A 304 23.89 -16.66 6.80
CA SER A 304 22.43 -16.67 6.59
C SER A 304 22.03 -16.61 5.12
N THR A 305 22.97 -16.66 4.17
CA THR A 305 22.69 -16.55 2.74
C THR A 305 22.62 -17.95 2.12
N HIS A 306 21.70 -18.16 1.18
CA HIS A 306 21.53 -19.42 0.46
C HIS A 306 22.17 -19.31 -0.93
N ALA A 307 22.54 -20.44 -1.53
CA ALA A 307 23.12 -20.49 -2.88
C ALA A 307 22.23 -19.80 -3.93
N SER A 308 20.91 -19.95 -3.82
CA SER A 308 19.95 -19.29 -4.72
C SER A 308 19.97 -17.76 -4.62
N ASP A 309 20.30 -17.21 -3.45
CA ASP A 309 20.39 -15.76 -3.22
C ASP A 309 21.63 -15.15 -3.89
N MET A 310 22.68 -15.96 -4.10
CA MET A 310 23.95 -15.50 -4.64
C MET A 310 23.82 -15.00 -6.08
N ARG A 311 22.81 -15.45 -6.83
CA ARG A 311 22.49 -14.87 -8.14
C ARG A 311 22.28 -13.37 -8.02
N THR A 312 21.35 -12.94 -7.17
CA THR A 312 21.03 -11.52 -6.96
C THR A 312 22.25 -10.74 -6.44
N ILE A 313 22.95 -11.28 -5.44
CA ILE A 313 24.08 -10.59 -4.80
C ILE A 313 25.24 -10.42 -5.79
N LEU A 314 25.64 -11.50 -6.48
CA LEU A 314 26.78 -11.49 -7.40
C LEU A 314 26.47 -10.78 -8.71
N THR A 315 25.20 -10.78 -9.18
CA THR A 315 24.79 -9.94 -10.31
C THR A 315 25.16 -8.48 -10.06
N TYR A 316 24.85 -7.92 -8.89
CA TYR A 316 25.23 -6.54 -8.62
C TYR A 316 26.75 -6.33 -8.55
N PHE A 317 27.47 -7.26 -7.92
CA PHE A 317 28.93 -7.17 -7.82
C PHE A 317 29.64 -7.16 -9.18
N TYR A 318 29.20 -8.00 -10.13
CA TYR A 318 29.87 -8.17 -11.41
C TYR A 318 29.29 -7.31 -12.54
N LEU A 319 27.98 -7.04 -12.50
CA LEU A 319 27.25 -6.41 -13.59
C LEU A 319 26.68 -5.04 -13.22
N ARG A 320 26.67 -4.66 -11.94
CA ARG A 320 25.97 -3.46 -11.43
C ARG A 320 24.48 -3.45 -11.78
N GLN A 321 23.90 -4.63 -11.99
CA GLN A 321 22.49 -4.83 -12.25
C GLN A 321 21.77 -5.22 -10.96
N PHE A 322 20.48 -4.88 -10.89
CA PHE A 322 19.65 -4.99 -9.70
C PHE A 322 18.60 -6.09 -9.90
N ASP A 323 19.05 -7.34 -9.98
CA ASP A 323 18.16 -8.48 -10.12
C ASP A 323 17.27 -8.66 -8.88
N SER A 324 15.99 -8.97 -9.08
CA SER A 324 15.10 -9.33 -7.98
C SER A 324 15.45 -10.72 -7.44
N PRO A 325 15.46 -10.90 -6.11
CA PRO A 325 15.56 -12.24 -5.53
C PRO A 325 14.26 -13.02 -5.71
N ALA A 326 14.28 -14.31 -5.35
CA ALA A 326 13.06 -15.11 -5.25
C ALA A 326 12.08 -14.47 -4.24
N TYR A 327 10.78 -14.72 -4.41
CA TYR A 327 9.74 -14.01 -3.64
C TYR A 327 9.85 -14.18 -2.12
N ASP A 328 10.33 -15.34 -1.67
CA ASP A 328 10.56 -15.70 -0.27
C ASP A 328 11.95 -15.31 0.25
N ALA A 329 12.81 -14.75 -0.61
CA ALA A 329 14.20 -14.43 -0.31
C ALA A 329 14.46 -12.94 -0.04
N TYR A 330 13.49 -12.04 -0.28
CA TYR A 330 13.66 -10.59 -0.13
C TYR A 330 14.21 -10.17 1.24
N ALA A 331 13.70 -10.72 2.35
CA ALA A 331 14.20 -10.40 3.69
C ALA A 331 15.61 -10.92 3.94
N ARG A 332 15.97 -12.06 3.35
CA ARG A 332 17.28 -12.70 3.53
C ARG A 332 18.35 -11.96 2.71
N VAL A 333 18.07 -11.77 1.43
CA VAL A 333 18.93 -11.01 0.50
C VAL A 333 19.05 -9.56 0.95
N GLY A 334 17.95 -8.90 1.30
CA GLY A 334 17.94 -7.50 1.76
C GLY A 334 18.79 -7.29 3.01
N ARG A 335 18.75 -8.21 3.98
CA ARG A 335 19.65 -8.15 5.16
C ARG A 335 21.11 -8.21 4.74
N THR A 336 21.48 -9.15 3.86
CA THR A 336 22.85 -9.25 3.35
C THR A 336 23.26 -7.97 2.63
N LEU A 337 22.44 -7.45 1.72
CA LEU A 337 22.74 -6.23 0.97
C LEU A 337 22.96 -5.02 1.91
N CYS A 338 22.10 -4.82 2.91
CA CYS A 338 22.19 -3.69 3.85
C CYS A 338 23.52 -3.63 4.64
N TRP A 339 24.22 -4.76 4.82
CA TRP A 339 25.56 -4.75 5.41
C TRP A 339 26.66 -4.44 4.39
N LEU A 340 26.47 -4.92 3.17
CA LEU A 340 27.47 -4.80 2.12
C LEU A 340 27.47 -3.41 1.49
N PHE A 341 26.34 -2.72 1.44
CA PHE A 341 26.21 -1.50 0.65
C PHE A 341 25.67 -0.31 1.46
N PRO A 342 26.12 0.92 1.12
CA PRO A 342 25.58 2.14 1.69
C PRO A 342 24.13 2.37 1.23
N HIS A 343 23.44 3.26 1.93
CA HIS A 343 22.01 3.49 1.76
C HIS A 343 21.61 3.87 0.33
N GLU A 344 22.43 4.64 -0.39
CA GLU A 344 22.14 5.10 -1.76
C GLU A 344 22.04 3.92 -2.73
N ILE A 345 22.93 2.94 -2.59
CA ILE A 345 22.91 1.71 -3.39
C ILE A 345 21.70 0.86 -3.02
N ILE A 346 21.38 0.73 -1.73
CA ILE A 346 20.22 -0.01 -1.24
C ILE A 346 18.91 0.58 -1.75
N SER A 347 18.78 1.91 -1.76
CA SER A 347 17.62 2.60 -2.34
C SER A 347 17.47 2.29 -3.83
N SER A 348 18.58 2.18 -4.56
CA SER A 348 18.56 1.77 -5.97
C SER A 348 18.03 0.33 -6.14
N PHE A 349 18.46 -0.62 -5.29
CA PHE A 349 17.88 -1.98 -5.33
C PHE A 349 16.35 -1.96 -5.23
N PHE A 350 15.81 -1.22 -4.27
CA PHE A 350 14.36 -1.14 -4.09
C PHE A 350 13.64 -0.45 -5.25
N GLU A 351 14.23 0.59 -5.85
CA GLU A 351 13.68 1.23 -7.06
C GLU A 351 13.57 0.23 -8.22
N TYR A 352 14.64 -0.52 -8.50
CA TYR A 352 14.64 -1.51 -9.58
C TYR A 352 13.71 -2.69 -9.31
N TRP A 353 13.65 -3.18 -8.07
CA TRP A 353 12.74 -4.27 -7.69
C TRP A 353 11.28 -3.82 -7.78
N GLU A 354 10.97 -2.61 -7.33
CA GLU A 354 9.64 -2.02 -7.45
C GLU A 354 9.20 -1.91 -8.92
N VAL A 355 10.06 -1.42 -9.81
CA VAL A 355 9.77 -1.36 -11.25
C VAL A 355 9.54 -2.75 -11.84
N ALA A 356 10.37 -3.74 -11.48
CA ALA A 356 10.22 -5.11 -11.97
C ALA A 356 8.87 -5.72 -11.56
N ILE A 357 8.49 -5.57 -10.30
CA ILE A 357 7.21 -6.06 -9.77
C ILE A 357 6.03 -5.36 -10.46
N VAL A 358 6.08 -4.04 -10.60
CA VAL A 358 5.00 -3.28 -11.25
C VAL A 358 4.85 -3.69 -12.72
N ARG A 359 5.96 -3.81 -13.47
CA ARG A 359 5.91 -4.26 -14.87
C ARG A 359 5.28 -5.64 -15.00
N ASP A 360 5.62 -6.58 -14.12
CA ASP A 360 5.04 -7.92 -14.17
C ASP A 360 3.52 -7.87 -13.89
N LEU A 361 3.11 -7.15 -12.85
CA LEU A 361 1.70 -7.04 -12.44
C LEU A 361 0.83 -6.26 -13.42
N LEU A 362 1.37 -5.32 -14.18
CA LEU A 362 0.63 -4.62 -15.23
C LEU A 362 0.34 -5.51 -16.45
N ASN A 363 1.07 -6.62 -16.61
CA ASN A 363 0.93 -7.54 -17.73
C ASN A 363 0.14 -8.82 -17.40
N VAL A 364 -0.38 -8.96 -16.17
CA VAL A 364 -1.15 -10.14 -15.78
C VAL A 364 -2.51 -10.19 -16.47
N ASP A 365 -2.92 -11.39 -16.86
CA ASP A 365 -4.25 -11.65 -17.42
C ASP A 365 -5.24 -11.96 -16.29
N LYS A 366 -6.06 -10.97 -15.92
CA LYS A 366 -7.03 -11.09 -14.82
C LYS A 366 -8.11 -12.15 -15.08
N CYS A 367 -8.34 -12.55 -16.35
CA CYS A 367 -9.27 -13.64 -16.67
C CYS A 367 -8.74 -14.99 -16.18
N LYS A 368 -7.41 -15.14 -16.02
CA LYS A 368 -6.76 -16.33 -15.44
C LYS A 368 -6.59 -16.14 -13.93
N TYR A 369 -7.71 -16.00 -13.22
CA TYR A 369 -7.72 -15.58 -11.81
C TYR A 369 -6.76 -16.39 -10.92
N HIS A 370 -6.70 -17.72 -11.05
CA HIS A 370 -5.80 -18.54 -10.21
C HIS A 370 -4.32 -18.17 -10.38
N ALA A 371 -3.85 -18.04 -11.64
CA ALA A 371 -2.47 -17.65 -11.92
C ALA A 371 -2.17 -16.21 -11.48
N THR A 372 -3.12 -15.31 -11.68
CA THR A 372 -2.99 -13.89 -11.29
C THR A 372 -2.97 -13.72 -9.77
N LEU A 373 -3.85 -14.41 -9.03
CA LEU A 373 -3.86 -14.41 -7.57
C LEU A 373 -2.54 -14.95 -7.00
N HIS A 374 -2.03 -16.06 -7.54
CA HIS A 374 -0.75 -16.64 -7.12
C HIS A 374 0.43 -15.69 -7.37
N THR A 375 0.47 -15.06 -8.55
CA THR A 375 1.49 -14.06 -8.91
C THR A 375 1.43 -12.85 -7.97
N CYS A 376 0.23 -12.32 -7.71
CA CYS A 376 0.04 -11.21 -6.78
C CYS A 376 0.46 -11.59 -5.35
N ALA A 377 0.11 -12.79 -4.87
CA ALA A 377 0.47 -13.26 -3.54
C ALA A 377 1.99 -13.34 -3.37
N ARG A 378 2.71 -13.91 -4.36
CA ARG A 378 4.18 -13.96 -4.35
C ARG A 378 4.79 -12.55 -4.31
N HIS A 379 4.33 -11.62 -5.13
CA HIS A 379 4.81 -10.24 -5.09
C HIS A 379 4.50 -9.55 -3.76
N LEU A 380 3.32 -9.78 -3.18
CA LEU A 380 2.98 -9.23 -1.86
C LEU A 380 3.85 -9.83 -0.76
N ILE A 381 4.23 -11.11 -0.84
CA ILE A 381 5.22 -11.70 0.08
C ILE A 381 6.57 -10.99 -0.07
N SER A 382 7.06 -10.78 -1.29
CA SER A 382 8.29 -10.03 -1.57
C SER A 382 8.25 -8.64 -0.92
N ILE A 383 7.15 -7.91 -1.13
CA ILE A 383 6.96 -6.53 -0.66
C ILE A 383 6.86 -6.46 0.86
N PHE A 384 6.11 -7.35 1.49
CA PHE A 384 5.95 -7.38 2.95
C PHE A 384 7.19 -7.92 3.66
N SER A 385 8.07 -8.63 2.95
CA SER A 385 9.37 -9.10 3.44
C SER A 385 10.46 -8.03 3.35
N ALA A 386 10.26 -6.98 2.54
CA ALA A 386 11.15 -5.83 2.45
C ALA A 386 10.90 -4.82 3.60
N PRO A 387 11.86 -3.94 3.91
CA PRO A 387 11.66 -2.86 4.88
C PRO A 387 10.41 -2.03 4.56
N TYR A 388 9.67 -1.64 5.60
CA TYR A 388 8.43 -0.88 5.40
C TYR A 388 8.69 0.42 4.64
N GLY A 389 7.90 0.64 3.60
CA GLY A 389 8.02 1.82 2.75
C GLY A 389 9.08 1.73 1.66
N ALA A 390 9.74 0.58 1.48
CA ALA A 390 10.74 0.40 0.43
C ALA A 390 10.16 0.40 -1.00
N MET A 391 8.97 -0.16 -1.19
CA MET A 391 8.34 -0.32 -2.52
C MET A 391 6.84 0.08 -2.49
N PRO A 392 6.54 1.38 -2.29
CA PRO A 392 5.17 1.86 -2.06
C PRO A 392 4.23 1.73 -3.27
N VAL A 393 4.71 1.97 -4.49
CA VAL A 393 3.94 1.83 -5.74
C VAL A 393 3.66 0.36 -6.03
N ALA A 394 4.68 -0.51 -5.96
CA ALA A 394 4.52 -1.95 -6.17
C ALA A 394 3.48 -2.54 -5.22
N LYS A 395 3.47 -2.12 -3.94
CA LYS A 395 2.45 -2.55 -2.98
C LYS A 395 1.03 -2.20 -3.44
N ARG A 396 0.81 -0.99 -3.95
CA ARG A 396 -0.52 -0.54 -4.38
C ARG A 396 -0.97 -1.28 -5.62
N VAL A 397 -0.09 -1.45 -6.59
CA VAL A 397 -0.36 -2.21 -7.82
C VAL A 397 -0.69 -3.66 -7.47
N ALA A 398 0.10 -4.31 -6.60
CA ALA A 398 -0.12 -5.69 -6.20
C ALA A 398 -1.41 -5.89 -5.40
N VAL A 399 -1.70 -5.00 -4.44
CA VAL A 399 -2.96 -5.02 -3.69
C VAL A 399 -4.15 -4.80 -4.62
N ALA A 400 -4.07 -3.81 -5.51
CA ALA A 400 -5.16 -3.48 -6.43
C ALA A 400 -5.41 -4.58 -7.45
N ALA A 401 -4.36 -5.13 -8.08
CA ALA A 401 -4.47 -6.24 -9.01
C ALA A 401 -5.08 -7.48 -8.36
N MET A 402 -4.65 -7.80 -7.13
CA MET A 402 -5.19 -8.93 -6.38
C MET A 402 -6.64 -8.71 -5.97
N ALA A 403 -6.98 -7.51 -5.45
CA ALA A 403 -8.34 -7.17 -5.03
C ALA A 403 -9.32 -7.18 -6.21
N ASP A 404 -8.89 -6.67 -7.37
CA ASP A 404 -9.69 -6.67 -8.59
C ASP A 404 -9.93 -8.09 -9.09
N THR A 405 -8.87 -8.90 -9.19
CA THR A 405 -8.98 -10.32 -9.59
C THR A 405 -9.83 -11.11 -8.60
N TRP A 406 -9.74 -10.82 -7.30
CA TRP A 406 -10.57 -11.42 -6.27
C TRP A 406 -12.04 -11.07 -6.49
N GLN A 407 -12.37 -9.78 -6.67
CA GLN A 407 -13.74 -9.33 -6.93
C GLN A 407 -14.34 -10.02 -8.15
N MET A 408 -13.57 -10.13 -9.24
CA MET A 408 -13.99 -10.82 -10.47
C MET A 408 -14.22 -12.32 -10.23
N ALA A 409 -13.35 -12.99 -9.47
CA ALA A 409 -13.45 -14.42 -9.19
C ALA A 409 -14.64 -14.75 -8.26
N GLU A 410 -14.92 -13.92 -7.25
CA GLU A 410 -16.06 -14.12 -6.36
C GLU A 410 -17.40 -13.99 -7.09
N ALA A 411 -17.51 -13.11 -8.07
CA ALA A 411 -18.70 -13.00 -8.92
C ALA A 411 -18.95 -14.28 -9.74
N LEU A 412 -17.91 -15.10 -9.97
CA LEU A 412 -18.00 -16.43 -10.57
C LEU A 412 -18.24 -17.55 -9.54
N GLY A 413 -18.46 -17.21 -8.26
CA GLY A 413 -18.71 -18.15 -7.17
C GLY A 413 -17.45 -18.78 -6.57
N VAL A 414 -16.26 -18.25 -6.84
CA VAL A 414 -14.99 -18.76 -6.30
C VAL A 414 -14.74 -18.22 -4.89
N ASN A 415 -14.45 -19.11 -3.93
CA ASN A 415 -13.93 -18.71 -2.62
C ASN A 415 -12.41 -18.50 -2.68
N VAL A 416 -12.00 -17.26 -2.93
CA VAL A 416 -10.58 -16.91 -3.15
C VAL A 416 -9.70 -17.18 -1.93
N GLU A 417 -10.21 -17.00 -0.71
CA GLU A 417 -9.42 -17.31 0.48
C GLU A 417 -9.05 -18.80 0.55
N GLU A 418 -10.01 -19.67 0.26
CA GLU A 418 -9.78 -21.11 0.24
C GLU A 418 -8.81 -21.50 -0.87
N GLU A 419 -8.93 -20.90 -2.06
CA GLU A 419 -8.00 -21.14 -3.17
C GLU A 419 -6.57 -20.73 -2.82
N ILE A 420 -6.37 -19.60 -2.16
CA ILE A 420 -5.03 -19.17 -1.72
C ILE A 420 -4.49 -20.07 -0.61
N LYS A 421 -5.34 -20.53 0.31
CA LYS A 421 -4.94 -21.47 1.38
C LYS A 421 -4.55 -22.85 0.85
N LYS A 422 -4.98 -23.23 -0.35
CA LYS A 422 -4.56 -24.48 -1.05
C LYS A 422 -3.21 -24.37 -1.77
N MET A 423 -2.60 -23.18 -1.82
CA MET A 423 -1.31 -22.99 -2.49
C MET A 423 -0.17 -23.41 -1.55
N ASP A 424 0.32 -24.63 -1.73
CA ASP A 424 1.30 -25.28 -0.84
C ASP A 424 2.67 -24.56 -0.81
N ASP A 425 2.98 -23.73 -1.79
CA ASP A 425 4.25 -23.00 -1.89
C ASP A 425 4.24 -21.63 -1.18
N LEU A 426 3.10 -21.21 -0.62
CA LEU A 426 2.98 -19.91 0.05
C LEU A 426 3.16 -20.04 1.58
N PRO A 427 3.97 -19.17 2.21
CA PRO A 427 4.18 -19.18 3.65
C PRO A 427 2.92 -18.70 4.41
N THR A 428 2.31 -19.61 5.17
CA THR A 428 1.00 -19.39 5.83
C THR A 428 0.98 -18.16 6.75
N GLY A 429 2.08 -17.90 7.49
CA GLY A 429 2.11 -16.84 8.51
C GLY A 429 2.04 -15.39 7.98
N LEU A 430 2.37 -15.15 6.70
CA LEU A 430 2.31 -13.82 6.09
C LEU A 430 1.02 -13.61 5.28
N ILE A 431 0.44 -14.70 4.78
CA ILE A 431 -0.73 -14.69 3.90
C ILE A 431 -1.93 -14.03 4.56
N ASP A 432 -2.23 -14.31 5.83
CA ASP A 432 -3.39 -13.69 6.51
C ASP A 432 -3.30 -12.15 6.54
N LYS A 433 -2.11 -11.60 6.74
CA LYS A 433 -1.89 -10.13 6.71
C LYS A 433 -2.06 -9.56 5.30
N ILE A 434 -1.64 -10.31 4.29
CA ILE A 434 -1.79 -9.94 2.88
C ILE A 434 -3.27 -9.95 2.51
N LEU A 435 -3.99 -11.04 2.79
CA LEU A 435 -5.43 -11.19 2.53
C LEU A 435 -6.21 -10.07 3.21
N TYR A 436 -5.93 -9.77 4.48
CA TYR A 436 -6.53 -8.65 5.19
C TYR A 436 -6.30 -7.31 4.48
N SER A 437 -5.08 -7.04 4.03
CA SER A 437 -4.76 -5.80 3.32
C SER A 437 -5.47 -5.69 1.97
N VAL A 438 -5.65 -6.81 1.28
CA VAL A 438 -6.32 -6.90 -0.03
C VAL A 438 -7.83 -6.77 0.12
N GLU A 439 -8.41 -7.48 1.09
CA GLU A 439 -9.83 -7.38 1.42
C GLU A 439 -10.21 -5.97 1.85
N LYS A 440 -9.41 -5.33 2.71
CA LYS A 440 -9.63 -3.93 3.10
C LYS A 440 -9.67 -3.01 1.89
N PHE A 441 -8.74 -3.17 0.95
CA PHE A 441 -8.74 -2.39 -0.29
C PHE A 441 -9.99 -2.65 -1.13
N ARG A 442 -10.32 -3.93 -1.35
CA ARG A 442 -11.50 -4.37 -2.10
C ARG A 442 -12.78 -3.74 -1.53
N THR A 443 -12.98 -3.82 -0.21
CA THR A 443 -14.17 -3.30 0.46
C THR A 443 -14.30 -1.79 0.30
N VAL A 444 -13.20 -1.04 0.48
CA VAL A 444 -13.24 0.43 0.40
C VAL A 444 -13.41 0.92 -1.03
N VAL A 445 -12.73 0.31 -2.00
CA VAL A 445 -12.84 0.70 -3.43
C VAL A 445 -14.19 0.31 -4.01
N SER A 446 -14.70 -0.88 -3.68
CA SER A 446 -16.00 -1.32 -4.20
C SER A 446 -17.19 -0.52 -3.66
N GLY A 447 -17.01 0.15 -2.52
CA GLY A 447 -18.00 1.06 -1.93
C GLY A 447 -18.11 2.43 -2.61
N VAL A 448 -17.25 2.73 -3.59
CA VAL A 448 -17.27 3.99 -4.33
C VAL A 448 -17.77 3.74 -5.75
N ARG A 449 -18.89 4.36 -6.11
CA ARG A 449 -19.37 4.32 -7.48
C ARG A 449 -18.47 5.19 -8.34
N LYS A 450 -18.03 4.65 -9.47
CA LYS A 450 -17.20 5.37 -10.44
C LYS A 450 -17.89 5.44 -11.80
N THR A 451 -17.88 6.62 -12.39
CA THR A 451 -18.45 6.87 -13.73
C THR A 451 -17.52 7.75 -14.55
N SER A 452 -17.56 7.55 -15.87
CA SER A 452 -16.88 8.36 -16.87
C SER A 452 -17.81 9.48 -17.31
N ILE A 453 -17.35 10.73 -17.38
CA ILE A 453 -18.16 11.89 -17.81
C ILE A 453 -17.54 12.71 -18.92
#